data_AF-A0A9P6H023-F1
#
_entry.id   AF-A0A9P6H023-F1
#
_cell.length_a   1.000
_cell.length_b   1.000
_cell.length_c   1.000
_cell.angle_alpha   90.00
_cell.angle_beta   90.00
_cell.angle_gamma   90.00
#
_symmetry.space_group_name_H-M   'P 1'
#
loop_
_entity.id
_entity.type
_entity.pdbx_description
1 polymer ?
#
loop_
_entity_poly.entity_id
_entity_poly.type
_entity_poly.pdbx_seq_one_letter_code
_entity_poly.pdbx_strand_id
1 'polypeptide(L)'
;MEEYFERRMKFVTQGGSINGILKGFDEENEVFKIIINKEEFNLDVNDVLEMIPDSFTSDSLTSDTTSKTTSTNKTTSDTTGKTTSTSDTTNKTTSSIDLLVNQSQYNEILSLAFTKFGPTREEFVLCGAQNLLKLLRLLLKDSSNKIDIVLGDNSLYNSIGLTLARLSLLHGFDVRVVGNFEDIESLKYLFIFKQNGGSHSSRVRTTTDFIVNTSEDKEIEVDESVGGVVSFGVPSTHPVSYLVCFGASIYEKVKDRDYFYLIDVMIPEKIYCQYKLTRLGMRPAKKIKPNA
;
A
#
# COMPACT_ATOMS: atom_id res chain seq x y z
N MET A 1 -2.56 17.89 12.38
CA MET A 1 -1.19 18.43 12.61
C MET A 1 -0.86 18.45 14.10
N GLU A 2 -1.84 18.75 14.96
CA GLU A 2 -1.67 18.81 16.42
C GLU A 2 -1.08 17.54 17.06
N GLU A 3 -1.35 16.36 16.50
CA GLU A 3 -0.83 15.07 16.99
C GLU A 3 0.70 14.91 16.88
N TYR A 4 1.37 15.77 16.11
CA TYR A 4 2.82 15.74 15.88
C TYR A 4 3.58 16.78 16.70
N PHE A 5 2.89 17.68 17.42
CA PHE A 5 3.56 18.68 18.24
C PHE A 5 4.37 18.03 19.37
N GLU A 6 5.53 18.64 19.62
CA GLU A 6 6.53 18.19 20.58
C GLU A 6 7.11 16.80 20.32
N ARG A 7 6.82 16.21 19.15
CA ARG A 7 7.43 14.95 18.72
C ARG A 7 8.68 15.20 17.91
N ARG A 8 9.64 14.29 18.04
CA ARG A 8 10.78 14.23 17.14
C ARG A 8 10.29 13.73 15.78
N MET A 9 10.62 14.48 14.75
CA MET A 9 10.21 14.26 13.38
C MET A 9 11.46 14.29 12.48
N LYS A 10 11.43 13.46 11.44
CA LYS A 10 12.33 13.54 10.31
C LYS A 10 11.60 14.27 9.18
N PHE A 11 12.12 15.42 8.80
CA PHE A 11 11.66 16.23 7.68
C PHE A 11 12.51 15.89 6.47
N VAL A 12 11.91 15.30 5.44
CA VAL A 12 12.57 15.03 4.16
C VAL A 12 12.39 16.25 3.29
N THR A 13 13.51 16.86 2.89
CA THR A 13 13.55 18.05 2.04
C THR A 13 14.24 17.74 0.72
N GLN A 14 14.21 18.68 -0.24
CA GLN A 14 14.96 18.56 -1.49
C GLN A 14 16.48 18.43 -1.26
N GLY A 15 17.01 19.04 -0.19
CA GLY A 15 18.43 19.05 0.15
C GLY A 15 18.89 17.87 1.03
N GLY A 16 17.98 16.97 1.42
CA GLY A 16 18.27 15.86 2.33
C GLY A 16 17.27 15.79 3.50
N SER A 17 17.63 15.08 4.57
CA SER A 17 16.74 14.93 5.73
C SER A 17 17.22 15.69 6.95
N ILE A 18 16.30 16.40 7.60
CA ILE A 18 16.52 17.15 8.83
C ILE A 18 15.78 16.45 9.97
N ASN A 19 16.44 16.21 11.09
CA ASN A 19 15.80 15.66 12.29
C ASN A 19 15.62 16.77 13.33
N GLY A 20 14.38 16.99 13.78
CA GLY A 20 14.07 18.04 14.74
C GLY A 20 12.77 17.78 15.49
N ILE A 21 12.49 18.57 16.51
CA ILE A 21 11.23 18.50 17.26
C ILE A 21 10.26 19.52 16.67
N LEU A 22 9.08 19.08 16.21
CA LEU A 22 8.07 20.01 15.68
C LEU A 22 7.42 20.79 16.84
N LYS A 23 7.59 22.11 16.86
CA LYS A 23 7.02 22.99 17.89
C LYS A 23 5.75 23.70 17.45
N GLY A 24 5.60 23.96 16.16
CA GLY A 24 4.49 24.74 15.66
C GLY A 24 4.43 24.75 14.15
N PHE A 25 3.30 25.24 13.64
CA PHE A 25 3.11 25.58 12.25
C PHE A 25 2.54 26.99 12.19
N ASP A 26 3.19 27.85 11.41
CA ASP A 26 2.74 29.21 11.16
C ASP A 26 2.02 29.22 9.81
N GLU A 27 0.68 29.24 9.86
CA GLU A 27 -0.19 29.20 8.67
C GLU A 27 -0.03 30.45 7.80
N GLU A 28 0.26 31.61 8.38
CA GLU A 28 0.36 32.86 7.62
C GLU A 28 1.63 32.91 6.76
N ASN A 29 2.71 32.29 7.26
CA ASN A 29 4.02 32.30 6.61
C ASN A 29 4.40 30.97 5.96
N GLU A 30 3.53 29.96 6.04
CA GLU A 30 3.77 28.59 5.55
C GLU A 30 5.11 28.00 6.02
N VAL A 31 5.42 28.14 7.33
CA VAL A 31 6.66 27.60 7.92
C VAL A 31 6.39 26.66 9.10
N PHE A 32 7.14 25.56 9.15
CA PHE A 32 7.25 24.71 10.32
C PHE A 32 8.28 25.29 11.29
N LYS A 33 7.92 25.40 12.57
CA LYS A 33 8.84 25.74 13.66
C LYS A 33 9.42 24.45 14.23
N ILE A 34 10.72 24.26 14.09
CA ILE A 34 11.41 23.03 14.51
C ILE A 34 12.57 23.35 15.45
N ILE A 35 12.81 22.49 16.45
CA ILE A 35 13.98 22.59 17.32
C ILE A 35 15.02 21.56 16.91
N ILE A 36 16.24 22.01 16.66
CA ILE A 36 17.42 21.18 16.41
C ILE A 36 18.50 21.61 17.40
N ASN A 37 19.06 20.69 18.19
CA ASN A 37 20.14 20.99 19.13
C ASN A 37 19.89 22.18 20.09
N LYS A 38 18.62 22.40 20.48
CA LYS A 38 18.14 23.51 21.35
C LYS A 38 18.04 24.89 20.67
N GLU A 39 18.23 24.97 19.36
CA GLU A 39 17.97 26.17 18.57
C GLU A 39 16.68 25.99 17.75
N GLU A 40 15.91 27.08 17.60
CA GLU A 40 14.66 27.09 16.83
C GLU A 40 14.95 27.52 15.39
N PHE A 41 14.42 26.76 14.44
CA PHE A 41 14.55 26.99 13.00
C PHE A 41 13.16 27.05 12.37
N ASN A 42 13.01 27.92 11.39
CA ASN A 42 11.85 27.95 10.51
C ASN A 42 12.18 27.17 9.24
N LEU A 43 11.33 26.19 8.91
CA LEU A 43 11.47 25.36 7.73
C LEU A 43 10.28 25.63 6.81
N ASP A 44 10.54 26.08 5.59
CA ASP A 44 9.50 26.34 4.57
C ASP A 44 8.77 25.04 4.23
N VAL A 45 7.44 25.07 4.25
CA VAL A 45 6.60 23.90 3.92
C VAL A 45 6.87 23.42 2.50
N ASN A 46 7.16 24.31 1.56
CA ASN A 46 7.41 23.97 0.16
C ASN A 46 8.71 23.17 -0.03
N ASP A 47 9.65 23.32 0.91
CA ASP A 47 10.89 22.54 0.93
C ASP A 47 10.70 21.16 1.54
N VAL A 48 9.59 20.91 2.26
CA VAL A 48 9.29 19.65 2.95
C VAL A 48 8.47 18.72 2.05
N LEU A 49 9.13 17.66 1.57
CA LEU A 49 8.51 16.60 0.77
C LEU A 49 7.73 15.60 1.64
N GLU A 50 8.21 15.32 2.84
CA GLU A 50 7.62 14.35 3.76
C GLU A 50 7.98 14.63 5.22
N MET A 51 7.07 14.34 6.14
CA MET A 51 7.29 14.39 7.59
C MET A 51 7.04 13.01 8.19
N ILE A 52 8.04 12.44 8.84
CA ILE A 52 7.99 11.08 9.40
C ILE A 52 8.23 11.18 10.91
N PRO A 53 7.31 10.68 11.77
CA PRO A 53 7.57 10.59 13.21
C PRO A 53 8.74 9.67 13.48
N ASP A 54 9.69 10.14 14.28
CA ASP A 54 10.81 9.31 14.72
C ASP A 54 10.26 8.31 15.74
N SER A 55 10.08 7.06 15.34
CA SER A 55 9.62 6.00 16.23
C SER A 55 10.72 5.74 17.26
N PHE A 56 10.49 6.13 18.52
CA PHE A 56 11.42 5.94 19.64
C PHE A 56 12.00 4.52 19.67
N THR A 57 13.26 4.36 19.25
CA THR A 57 14.18 3.44 19.92
C THR A 57 14.75 4.18 21.11
N SER A 58 14.31 3.78 22.31
CA SER A 58 15.02 4.08 23.54
C SER A 58 16.40 3.44 23.47
N ASP A 59 17.43 4.24 23.19
CA ASP A 59 18.80 3.96 23.64
C ASP A 59 19.62 5.25 23.65
N SER A 60 20.66 5.20 24.48
CA SER A 60 21.17 6.26 25.34
C SER A 60 21.86 7.46 24.68
N LEU A 61 21.80 8.59 25.41
CA LEU A 61 22.87 9.58 25.41
C LEU A 61 24.20 8.91 25.78
N THR A 62 25.22 9.00 24.91
CA THR A 62 26.54 9.57 25.22
C THR A 62 27.46 9.60 23.98
N SER A 63 27.98 10.82 23.74
CA SER A 63 29.29 11.20 23.18
C SER A 63 29.72 10.76 21.78
N ASP A 64 29.83 11.78 20.92
CA ASP A 64 31.02 12.19 20.16
C ASP A 64 31.87 11.14 19.43
N THR A 65 32.05 11.35 18.11
CA THR A 65 33.32 11.89 17.60
C THR A 65 33.14 12.38 16.16
N THR A 66 33.23 13.69 16.00
CA THR A 66 33.62 14.41 14.78
C THR A 66 34.95 13.90 14.23
N SER A 67 35.05 13.75 12.91
CA SER A 67 36.30 14.09 12.22
C SER A 67 36.01 14.61 10.81
N LYS A 68 36.36 15.88 10.63
CA LYS A 68 36.47 16.60 9.37
C LYS A 68 37.96 16.91 9.25
N THR A 69 38.65 16.40 8.24
CA THR A 69 39.99 16.88 7.89
C THR A 69 40.12 17.01 6.37
N THR A 70 40.44 18.22 5.96
CA THR A 70 40.78 18.64 4.61
C THR A 70 42.30 18.82 4.55
N SER A 71 42.99 18.25 3.54
CA SER A 71 44.14 18.88 2.83
C SER A 71 44.88 17.90 1.89
N THR A 72 44.78 18.16 0.58
CA THR A 72 45.82 18.19 -0.48
C THR A 72 47.17 17.44 -0.33
N ASN A 73 47.52 16.54 -1.29
CA ASN A 73 48.46 16.78 -2.42
C ASN A 73 48.96 15.49 -3.13
N LYS A 74 48.82 15.49 -4.48
CA LYS A 74 49.79 15.15 -5.57
C LYS A 74 50.77 13.93 -5.52
N THR A 75 50.66 13.13 -6.59
CA THR A 75 51.71 12.46 -7.45
C THR A 75 52.39 11.12 -7.06
N THR A 76 52.13 10.12 -7.93
CA THR A 76 52.99 9.08 -8.57
C THR A 76 53.84 8.11 -7.75
N SER A 77 53.62 6.81 -7.96
CA SER A 77 54.55 5.92 -8.71
C SER A 77 54.05 4.47 -8.78
N ASP A 78 54.30 3.83 -9.93
CA ASP A 78 54.12 2.41 -10.26
C ASP A 78 54.67 1.42 -9.22
N THR A 79 54.11 0.19 -9.17
CA THR A 79 54.83 -1.08 -9.48
C THR A 79 53.90 -2.31 -9.43
N THR A 80 54.01 -3.08 -10.50
CA THR A 80 53.61 -4.44 -10.89
C THR A 80 53.61 -5.59 -9.86
N GLY A 81 52.71 -6.57 -10.07
CA GLY A 81 52.83 -7.99 -9.64
C GLY A 81 51.52 -8.65 -9.19
N LYS A 82 50.70 -9.24 -10.08
CA LYS A 82 50.65 -10.65 -10.57
C LYS A 82 49.91 -11.66 -9.65
N THR A 83 48.92 -12.34 -10.27
CA THR A 83 48.24 -13.62 -9.91
C THR A 83 47.38 -13.59 -8.64
N THR A 84 46.09 -13.98 -8.66
CA THR A 84 45.58 -15.28 -9.11
C THR A 84 44.07 -15.17 -9.35
N SER A 85 43.61 -15.70 -10.48
CA SER A 85 42.20 -15.88 -10.82
C SER A 85 41.61 -17.03 -10.02
N THR A 86 40.73 -16.71 -9.07
CA THR A 86 39.80 -17.66 -8.47
C THR A 86 38.40 -17.18 -8.77
N SER A 87 37.68 -17.99 -9.54
CA SER A 87 36.30 -17.83 -9.91
C SER A 87 35.39 -17.92 -8.68
N ASP A 88 35.16 -16.78 -8.02
CA ASP A 88 34.04 -16.66 -7.10
C ASP A 88 32.78 -16.51 -7.93
N THR A 89 32.16 -17.67 -8.15
CA THR A 89 30.75 -17.81 -8.51
C THR A 89 29.95 -17.15 -7.40
N THR A 90 29.76 -15.83 -7.49
CA THR A 90 28.78 -15.13 -6.68
C THR A 90 27.43 -15.66 -7.10
N ASN A 91 26.93 -16.60 -6.30
CA ASN A 91 25.52 -16.95 -6.23
C ASN A 91 24.75 -15.65 -6.21
N LYS A 92 24.15 -15.33 -7.36
CA LYS A 92 23.14 -14.29 -7.48
C LYS A 92 21.92 -14.85 -6.75
N THR A 93 21.91 -14.70 -5.44
CA THR A 93 20.73 -14.90 -4.62
C THR A 93 19.71 -13.91 -5.16
N THR A 94 18.84 -14.38 -6.03
CA THR A 94 17.60 -13.69 -6.39
C THR A 94 16.93 -13.36 -5.07
N SER A 95 16.95 -12.07 -4.69
CA SER A 95 16.28 -11.55 -3.53
C SER A 95 14.79 -11.77 -3.74
N SER A 96 14.29 -12.93 -3.29
CA SER A 96 12.86 -13.18 -3.24
C SER A 96 12.24 -12.07 -2.42
N ILE A 97 11.26 -11.40 -2.99
CA ILE A 97 10.54 -10.35 -2.28
C ILE A 97 9.92 -10.95 -1.02
N ASP A 98 10.31 -10.42 0.14
CA ASP A 98 9.84 -10.81 1.48
C ASP A 98 8.37 -10.40 1.73
N LEU A 99 7.48 -10.65 0.78
CA LEU A 99 6.04 -10.35 0.84
C LEU A 99 5.17 -11.52 0.39
N LEU A 100 5.81 -12.55 -0.18
CA LEU A 100 5.13 -13.68 -0.78
C LEU A 100 4.90 -14.74 0.29
N VAL A 101 3.65 -15.13 0.45
CA VAL A 101 3.20 -16.19 1.36
C VAL A 101 2.37 -17.20 0.59
N ASN A 102 2.23 -18.41 1.11
CA ASN A 102 1.20 -19.32 0.60
C ASN A 102 -0.18 -18.99 1.19
N GLN A 103 -1.24 -19.61 0.65
CA GLN A 103 -2.61 -19.38 1.12
C GLN A 103 -2.82 -19.66 2.62
N SER A 104 -2.20 -20.71 3.16
CA SER A 104 -2.33 -21.06 4.59
C SER A 104 -1.75 -19.98 5.49
N GLN A 105 -0.54 -19.51 5.17
CA GLN A 105 0.13 -18.42 5.89
C GLN A 105 -0.67 -17.12 5.80
N TYR A 106 -1.24 -16.80 4.64
CA TYR A 106 -2.09 -15.62 4.48
C TYR A 106 -3.32 -15.69 5.40
N ASN A 107 -3.99 -16.84 5.46
CA ASN A 107 -5.14 -17.04 6.35
C ASN A 107 -4.75 -16.90 7.82
N GLU A 108 -3.58 -17.39 8.23
CA GLU A 108 -3.06 -17.21 9.60
C GLU A 108 -2.75 -15.74 9.91
N ILE A 109 -2.13 -15.02 8.97
CA ILE A 109 -1.87 -13.58 9.10
C ILE A 109 -3.17 -12.82 9.34
N LEU A 110 -4.21 -13.09 8.54
CA LEU A 110 -5.53 -12.47 8.72
C LEU A 110 -6.15 -12.85 10.05
N SER A 111 -6.05 -14.12 10.46
CA SER A 111 -6.55 -14.59 11.75
C SER A 111 -5.87 -13.85 12.92
N LEU A 112 -4.54 -13.74 12.92
CA LEU A 112 -3.78 -13.02 13.93
C LEU A 112 -4.10 -11.52 13.94
N ALA A 113 -4.28 -10.93 12.76
CA ALA A 113 -4.68 -9.54 12.63
C ALA A 113 -6.05 -9.31 13.28
N PHE A 114 -7.07 -10.09 12.92
CA PHE A 114 -8.44 -9.89 13.41
C PHE A 114 -8.66 -10.28 14.87
N THR A 115 -7.84 -11.16 15.42
CA THR A 115 -8.10 -11.73 16.76
C THR A 115 -7.19 -11.19 17.87
N LYS A 116 -5.97 -10.73 17.57
CA LYS A 116 -4.96 -10.54 18.62
C LYS A 116 -4.20 -9.23 18.57
N PHE A 117 -3.74 -8.81 17.41
CA PHE A 117 -2.76 -7.71 17.32
C PHE A 117 -3.16 -6.60 16.36
N GLY A 118 -4.05 -6.88 15.42
CA GLY A 118 -4.34 -6.01 14.29
C GLY A 118 -5.72 -5.37 14.36
N PRO A 119 -6.19 -4.84 13.21
CA PRO A 119 -7.49 -4.22 13.12
C PRO A 119 -8.60 -5.25 13.31
N THR A 120 -9.75 -4.77 13.76
CA THR A 120 -11.00 -5.52 13.60
C THR A 120 -11.27 -5.81 12.12
N ARG A 121 -12.09 -6.81 11.83
CA ARG A 121 -12.49 -7.14 10.45
C ARG A 121 -13.13 -5.94 9.75
N GLU A 122 -13.94 -5.16 10.46
CA GLU A 122 -14.61 -3.96 9.96
C GLU A 122 -13.60 -2.85 9.60
N GLU A 123 -12.61 -2.60 10.46
CA GLU A 123 -11.55 -1.63 10.19
C GLU A 123 -10.71 -2.06 8.99
N PHE A 124 -10.39 -3.34 8.88
CA PHE A 124 -9.69 -3.91 7.71
C PHE A 124 -10.50 -3.69 6.42
N VAL A 125 -11.80 -4.01 6.45
CA VAL A 125 -12.70 -3.83 5.30
C VAL A 125 -12.77 -2.37 4.87
N LEU A 126 -12.94 -1.45 5.83
CA LEU A 126 -13.02 -0.02 5.56
C LEU A 126 -11.69 0.51 4.99
N CYS A 127 -10.56 0.16 5.61
CA CYS A 127 -9.23 0.57 5.17
C CYS A 127 -8.93 0.06 3.76
N GLY A 128 -9.18 -1.22 3.50
CA GLY A 128 -9.01 -1.85 2.19
C GLY A 128 -9.85 -1.17 1.12
N ALA A 129 -11.13 -0.89 1.40
CA ALA A 129 -12.02 -0.20 0.47
C ALA A 129 -11.60 1.25 0.21
N GLN A 130 -11.17 2.00 1.22
CA GLN A 130 -10.71 3.38 1.06
C GLN A 130 -9.43 3.46 0.22
N ASN A 131 -8.47 2.60 0.49
CA ASN A 131 -7.22 2.58 -0.26
C ASN A 131 -7.42 2.06 -1.69
N LEU A 132 -8.34 1.12 -1.88
CA LEU A 132 -8.75 0.69 -3.21
C LEU A 132 -9.49 1.79 -3.99
N LEU A 133 -10.33 2.60 -3.34
CA LEU A 133 -10.95 3.76 -3.98
C LEU A 133 -9.89 4.76 -4.48
N LYS A 134 -8.84 5.02 -3.68
CA LYS A 134 -7.72 5.87 -4.12
C LYS A 134 -7.04 5.28 -5.36
N LEU A 135 -6.83 3.97 -5.40
CA LEU A 135 -6.31 3.29 -6.60
C LEU A 135 -7.27 3.43 -7.78
N LEU A 136 -8.57 3.19 -7.59
CA LEU A 136 -9.57 3.34 -8.66
C LEU A 136 -9.58 4.76 -9.23
N ARG A 137 -9.49 5.79 -8.40
CA ARG A 137 -9.42 7.20 -8.87
C ARG A 137 -8.13 7.53 -9.64
N LEU A 138 -7.06 6.77 -9.43
CA LEU A 138 -5.84 6.90 -10.23
C LEU A 138 -5.98 6.19 -11.59
N LEU A 139 -6.70 5.08 -11.62
CA LEU A 139 -6.94 4.30 -12.84
C LEU A 139 -8.05 4.92 -13.71
N LEU A 140 -9.13 5.38 -13.08
CA LEU A 140 -10.30 6.00 -13.67
C LEU A 140 -10.14 7.52 -13.59
N LYS A 141 -9.88 8.15 -14.73
CA LYS A 141 -9.67 9.60 -14.81
C LYS A 141 -10.98 10.39 -14.75
N ASP A 142 -12.11 9.74 -15.02
CA ASP A 142 -13.43 10.37 -15.09
C ASP A 142 -14.38 9.72 -14.08
N SER A 143 -15.06 10.54 -13.27
CA SER A 143 -16.11 10.08 -12.36
C SER A 143 -17.36 9.60 -13.09
N SER A 144 -17.53 9.91 -14.38
CA SER A 144 -18.63 9.40 -15.20
C SER A 144 -18.55 7.90 -15.49
N ASN A 145 -17.40 7.26 -15.16
CA ASN A 145 -17.18 5.84 -15.42
C ASN A 145 -18.21 4.95 -14.69
N LYS A 146 -18.74 3.99 -15.44
CA LYS A 146 -19.66 2.94 -14.99
C LYS A 146 -18.89 1.75 -14.44
N ILE A 147 -19.03 1.51 -13.15
CA ILE A 147 -18.29 0.47 -12.43
C ILE A 147 -19.24 -0.64 -11.99
N ASP A 148 -19.01 -1.87 -12.46
CA ASP A 148 -19.66 -3.05 -11.90
C ASP A 148 -18.75 -3.74 -10.88
N ILE A 149 -19.28 -3.99 -9.69
CA ILE A 149 -18.59 -4.73 -8.64
C ILE A 149 -19.20 -6.12 -8.58
N VAL A 150 -18.47 -7.11 -9.08
CA VAL A 150 -18.91 -8.50 -9.18
C VAL A 150 -18.51 -9.25 -7.91
N LEU A 151 -19.52 -9.72 -7.18
CA LEU A 151 -19.34 -10.47 -5.96
C LEU A 151 -18.95 -11.92 -6.25
N GLY A 152 -18.02 -12.44 -5.46
CA GLY A 152 -17.62 -13.84 -5.46
C GLY A 152 -18.12 -14.60 -4.24
N ASP A 153 -17.37 -15.63 -3.85
CA ASP A 153 -17.76 -16.51 -2.73
C ASP A 153 -17.09 -16.11 -1.40
N ASN A 154 -16.05 -15.27 -1.42
CA ASN A 154 -15.33 -14.84 -0.22
C ASN A 154 -16.04 -13.67 0.48
N SER A 155 -16.54 -13.89 1.70
CA SER A 155 -17.28 -12.89 2.48
C SER A 155 -16.46 -11.64 2.83
N LEU A 156 -15.17 -11.77 3.09
CA LEU A 156 -14.28 -10.65 3.40
C LEU A 156 -14.15 -9.73 2.18
N TYR A 157 -13.91 -10.32 1.02
CA TYR A 157 -13.71 -9.58 -0.22
C TYR A 157 -15.00 -8.99 -0.77
N ASN A 158 -16.12 -9.70 -0.61
CA ASN A 158 -17.43 -9.14 -0.86
C ASN A 158 -17.72 -7.94 0.05
N SER A 159 -17.35 -8.02 1.34
CA SER A 159 -17.48 -6.89 2.28
C SER A 159 -16.64 -5.68 1.85
N ILE A 160 -15.40 -5.90 1.38
CA ILE A 160 -14.56 -4.85 0.79
C ILE A 160 -15.22 -4.27 -0.46
N GLY A 161 -15.68 -5.11 -1.38
CA GLY A 161 -16.34 -4.70 -2.62
C GLY A 161 -17.60 -3.88 -2.38
N LEU A 162 -18.47 -4.31 -1.46
CA LEU A 162 -19.68 -3.59 -1.10
C LEU A 162 -19.38 -2.25 -0.42
N THR A 163 -18.35 -2.21 0.43
CA THR A 163 -17.90 -0.97 1.06
C THR A 163 -17.31 -0.01 0.01
N LEU A 164 -16.49 -0.53 -0.90
CA LEU A 164 -15.99 0.21 -2.05
C LEU A 164 -17.14 0.75 -2.90
N ALA A 165 -18.17 -0.07 -3.17
CA ALA A 165 -19.33 0.33 -3.96
C ALA A 165 -20.01 1.57 -3.38
N ARG A 166 -20.27 1.53 -2.07
CA ARG A 166 -20.83 2.65 -1.32
C ARG A 166 -19.93 3.89 -1.40
N LEU A 167 -18.63 3.73 -1.14
CA LEU A 167 -17.70 4.86 -1.16
C LEU A 167 -17.59 5.48 -2.55
N SER A 168 -17.59 4.67 -3.60
CA SER A 168 -17.55 5.12 -5.00
C SER A 168 -18.82 5.89 -5.38
N LEU A 169 -20.01 5.47 -4.94
CA LEU A 169 -21.25 6.25 -5.13
C LEU A 169 -21.15 7.65 -4.52
N LEU A 170 -20.60 7.75 -3.30
CA LEU A 170 -20.40 9.03 -2.62
C LEU A 170 -19.39 9.94 -3.33
N HIS A 171 -18.54 9.38 -4.20
CA HIS A 171 -17.60 10.11 -5.03
C HIS A 171 -18.11 10.36 -6.46
N GLY A 172 -19.39 10.10 -6.72
CA GLY A 172 -20.06 10.43 -7.98
C GLY A 172 -19.92 9.39 -9.09
N PHE A 173 -19.34 8.22 -8.82
CA PHE A 173 -19.27 7.13 -9.80
C PHE A 173 -20.64 6.47 -10.02
N ASP A 174 -20.91 6.00 -11.24
CA ASP A 174 -22.07 5.16 -11.54
C ASP A 174 -21.76 3.70 -11.19
N VAL A 175 -22.12 3.29 -9.97
CA VAL A 175 -21.75 1.99 -9.42
C VAL A 175 -22.94 1.06 -9.29
N ARG A 176 -22.71 -0.21 -9.61
CA ARG A 176 -23.68 -1.28 -9.44
C ARG A 176 -23.01 -2.55 -8.94
N VAL A 177 -23.69 -3.26 -8.06
CA VAL A 177 -23.23 -4.54 -7.53
C VAL A 177 -23.86 -5.68 -8.33
N VAL A 178 -23.06 -6.65 -8.74
CA VAL A 178 -23.46 -7.80 -9.54
C VAL A 178 -23.21 -9.08 -8.75
N GLY A 179 -24.22 -9.94 -8.62
CA GLY A 179 -24.07 -11.25 -7.99
C GLY A 179 -25.24 -11.63 -7.09
N ASN A 180 -25.18 -12.85 -6.56
CA ASN A 180 -26.16 -13.37 -5.61
C ASN A 180 -25.71 -13.08 -4.17
N PHE A 181 -26.69 -12.86 -3.30
CA PHE A 181 -26.47 -12.47 -1.90
C PHE A 181 -26.94 -13.58 -0.98
N GLU A 182 -26.09 -14.59 -0.80
CA GLU A 182 -26.37 -15.70 0.11
C GLU A 182 -25.54 -15.61 1.41
N ASP A 183 -24.47 -14.83 1.40
CA ASP A 183 -23.58 -14.65 2.55
C ASP A 183 -24.15 -13.65 3.58
N ILE A 184 -24.47 -14.18 4.76
CA ILE A 184 -24.99 -13.42 5.90
C ILE A 184 -23.99 -12.36 6.38
N GLU A 185 -22.68 -12.62 6.32
CA GLU A 185 -21.67 -11.69 6.81
C GLU A 185 -21.64 -10.39 5.99
N SER A 186 -21.89 -10.50 4.69
CA SER A 186 -21.89 -9.39 3.74
C SER A 186 -23.21 -8.59 3.72
N LEU A 187 -24.31 -9.12 4.29
CA LEU A 187 -25.64 -8.50 4.22
C LEU A 187 -25.68 -7.09 4.81
N LYS A 188 -24.94 -6.82 5.90
CA LYS A 188 -24.89 -5.49 6.52
C LYS A 188 -24.30 -4.45 5.55
N TYR A 189 -23.26 -4.80 4.81
CA TYR A 189 -22.63 -3.91 3.84
C TYR A 189 -23.53 -3.67 2.64
N LEU A 190 -24.22 -4.71 2.17
CA LEU A 190 -25.22 -4.60 1.11
C LEU A 190 -26.37 -3.68 1.50
N PHE A 191 -26.89 -3.84 2.73
CA PHE A 191 -27.97 -3.00 3.24
C PHE A 191 -27.55 -1.53 3.22
N ILE A 192 -26.36 -1.21 3.75
CA ILE A 192 -25.84 0.16 3.75
C ILE A 192 -25.64 0.67 2.31
N PHE A 193 -25.09 -0.14 1.41
CA PHE A 193 -24.94 0.23 -0.01
C PHE A 193 -26.28 0.60 -0.65
N LYS A 194 -27.33 -0.21 -0.44
CA LYS A 194 -28.68 0.07 -0.95
C LYS A 194 -29.28 1.35 -0.35
N GLN A 195 -29.06 1.61 0.94
CA GLN A 195 -29.49 2.87 1.59
C GLN A 195 -28.80 4.11 1.03
N ASN A 196 -27.62 3.96 0.40
CA ASN A 196 -26.93 5.05 -0.29
C ASN A 196 -27.34 5.16 -1.79
N GLY A 197 -28.47 4.56 -2.19
CA GLY A 197 -28.97 4.60 -3.56
C GLY A 197 -28.33 3.57 -4.50
N GLY A 198 -27.57 2.62 -3.96
CA GLY A 198 -26.89 1.60 -4.75
C GLY A 198 -27.84 0.64 -5.46
N SER A 199 -27.55 0.35 -6.72
CA SER A 199 -28.28 -0.62 -7.54
C SER A 199 -27.61 -1.99 -7.51
N HIS A 200 -28.41 -3.05 -7.63
CA HIS A 200 -27.93 -4.43 -7.72
C HIS A 200 -28.50 -5.13 -8.95
N SER A 201 -27.76 -6.08 -9.51
CA SER A 201 -28.19 -6.89 -10.64
C SER A 201 -27.61 -8.30 -10.55
N SER A 202 -28.20 -9.24 -11.30
CA SER A 202 -27.64 -10.58 -11.47
C SER A 202 -26.61 -10.65 -12.60
N ARG A 203 -26.50 -9.62 -13.44
CA ARG A 203 -25.60 -9.62 -14.62
C ARG A 203 -24.86 -8.30 -14.79
N VAL A 204 -23.64 -8.40 -15.30
CA VAL A 204 -22.80 -7.25 -15.70
C VAL A 204 -23.48 -6.46 -16.82
N ARG A 205 -23.34 -5.13 -16.85
CA ARG A 205 -24.01 -4.26 -17.83
C ARG A 205 -23.19 -4.27 -19.10
N THR A 206 -23.88 -4.20 -20.24
CA THR A 206 -23.25 -4.08 -21.56
C THR A 206 -22.53 -2.75 -21.75
N THR A 207 -22.80 -1.75 -20.90
CA THR A 207 -22.14 -0.43 -20.92
C THR A 207 -21.17 -0.25 -19.75
N THR A 208 -20.59 -1.34 -19.24
CA THR A 208 -19.63 -1.26 -18.13
C THR A 208 -18.32 -0.71 -18.66
N ASP A 209 -17.79 0.33 -18.04
CA ASP A 209 -16.46 0.83 -18.39
C ASP A 209 -15.38 0.09 -17.60
N PHE A 210 -15.70 -0.35 -16.39
CA PHE A 210 -14.73 -0.97 -15.50
C PHE A 210 -15.37 -2.00 -14.57
N ILE A 211 -14.66 -3.10 -14.31
CA ILE A 211 -15.13 -4.15 -13.39
C ILE A 211 -14.19 -4.28 -12.21
N VAL A 212 -14.77 -4.45 -11.02
CA VAL A 212 -14.06 -4.93 -9.83
C VAL A 212 -14.54 -6.35 -9.53
N ASN A 213 -13.68 -7.34 -9.72
CA ASN A 213 -13.94 -8.74 -9.39
C ASN A 213 -13.47 -9.03 -7.96
N THR A 214 -14.40 -9.34 -7.06
CA THR A 214 -14.08 -9.71 -5.68
C THR A 214 -13.94 -11.22 -5.47
N SER A 215 -14.06 -12.02 -6.53
CA SER A 215 -13.91 -13.46 -6.48
C SER A 215 -12.45 -13.89 -6.32
N GLU A 216 -12.23 -14.90 -5.46
CA GLU A 216 -10.91 -15.48 -5.20
C GLU A 216 -10.56 -16.70 -6.03
N ASP A 217 -11.54 -17.28 -6.73
CA ASP A 217 -11.36 -18.54 -7.47
C ASP A 217 -12.06 -18.55 -8.84
N LYS A 218 -12.91 -17.56 -9.14
CA LYS A 218 -13.66 -17.51 -10.39
C LYS A 218 -13.21 -16.32 -11.23
N GLU A 219 -12.74 -16.62 -12.43
CA GLU A 219 -12.63 -15.62 -13.48
C GLU A 219 -14.03 -15.16 -13.90
N ILE A 220 -14.08 -13.90 -14.31
CA ILE A 220 -15.28 -13.30 -14.89
C ILE A 220 -15.07 -13.24 -16.39
N GLU A 221 -16.10 -13.65 -17.15
CA GLU A 221 -16.14 -13.38 -18.58
C GLU A 221 -16.43 -11.89 -18.78
N VAL A 222 -15.56 -11.21 -19.50
CA VAL A 222 -15.60 -9.75 -19.68
C VAL A 222 -15.59 -9.45 -21.18
N ASP A 223 -16.51 -8.60 -21.60
CA ASP A 223 -16.57 -8.08 -22.96
C ASP A 223 -15.34 -7.21 -23.26
N GLU A 224 -14.78 -7.31 -24.47
CA GLU A 224 -13.60 -6.54 -24.90
C GLU A 224 -13.80 -5.02 -24.82
N SER A 225 -15.07 -4.55 -24.80
CA SER A 225 -15.41 -3.14 -24.63
C SER A 225 -15.14 -2.60 -23.23
N VAL A 226 -14.93 -3.46 -22.22
CA VAL A 226 -14.62 -3.03 -20.86
C VAL A 226 -13.20 -2.47 -20.81
N GLY A 227 -13.06 -1.24 -20.30
CA GLY A 227 -11.77 -0.54 -20.24
C GLY A 227 -10.76 -1.16 -19.27
N GLY A 228 -11.21 -1.96 -18.30
CA GLY A 228 -10.33 -2.78 -17.48
C GLY A 228 -11.01 -3.51 -16.32
N VAL A 229 -10.24 -4.43 -15.73
CA VAL A 229 -10.67 -5.26 -14.62
C VAL A 229 -9.69 -5.11 -13.46
N VAL A 230 -10.19 -4.78 -12.28
CA VAL A 230 -9.45 -4.93 -11.01
C VAL A 230 -9.91 -6.23 -10.35
N SER A 231 -8.99 -7.11 -10.01
CA SER A 231 -9.32 -8.38 -9.38
C SER A 231 -8.64 -8.55 -8.03
N PHE A 232 -9.35 -9.18 -7.09
CA PHE A 232 -8.82 -9.51 -5.76
C PHE A 232 -8.28 -10.93 -5.78
N GLY A 233 -6.96 -11.07 -5.67
CA GLY A 233 -6.32 -12.39 -5.65
C GLY A 233 -6.33 -13.13 -6.99
N VAL A 234 -7.44 -13.25 -7.72
CA VAL A 234 -7.43 -13.97 -9.02
C VAL A 234 -6.99 -13.03 -10.13
N PRO A 235 -5.93 -13.35 -10.89
CA PRO A 235 -5.65 -12.61 -12.10
C PRO A 235 -6.79 -12.76 -13.10
N SER A 236 -7.35 -11.66 -13.60
CA SER A 236 -8.24 -11.71 -14.78
C SER A 236 -7.39 -11.92 -16.04
N THR A 237 -7.89 -12.75 -16.95
CA THR A 237 -7.38 -12.96 -18.31
C THR A 237 -7.61 -11.76 -19.25
N HIS A 238 -8.37 -10.75 -18.81
CA HIS A 238 -8.63 -9.54 -19.57
C HIS A 238 -7.32 -8.77 -19.88
N PRO A 239 -7.15 -8.19 -21.09
CA PRO A 239 -5.92 -7.51 -21.49
C PRO A 239 -5.51 -6.37 -20.55
N VAL A 240 -6.48 -5.61 -20.07
CA VAL A 240 -6.28 -4.54 -19.08
C VAL A 240 -6.74 -5.07 -17.72
N SER A 241 -5.83 -5.75 -17.02
CA SER A 241 -6.12 -6.46 -15.76
C SER A 241 -5.16 -6.03 -14.66
N TYR A 242 -5.72 -5.56 -13.54
CA TYR A 242 -5.00 -5.07 -12.37
C TYR A 242 -5.24 -6.02 -11.20
N LEU A 243 -4.21 -6.74 -10.81
CA LEU A 243 -4.27 -7.61 -9.64
C LEU A 243 -4.02 -6.81 -8.36
N VAL A 244 -4.89 -6.99 -7.37
CA VAL A 244 -4.79 -6.34 -6.06
C VAL A 244 -4.63 -7.39 -4.96
N CYS A 245 -3.69 -7.14 -4.05
CA CYS A 245 -3.43 -7.93 -2.84
C CYS A 245 -3.57 -7.02 -1.61
N PHE A 246 -4.01 -7.58 -0.48
CA PHE A 246 -4.24 -6.83 0.75
C PHE A 246 -3.24 -7.26 1.83
N GLY A 247 -2.35 -6.35 2.22
CA GLY A 247 -1.37 -6.57 3.29
C GLY A 247 -0.18 -7.47 2.91
N ALA A 248 -0.45 -8.70 2.48
CA ALA A 248 0.55 -9.64 1.94
C ALA A 248 0.07 -10.23 0.61
N SER A 249 0.97 -10.85 -0.14
CA SER A 249 0.66 -11.38 -1.48
C SER A 249 0.80 -12.90 -1.50
N ILE A 250 -0.15 -13.57 -2.14
CA ILE A 250 -0.16 -15.03 -2.23
C ILE A 250 0.68 -15.43 -3.45
N TYR A 251 1.77 -16.18 -3.22
CA TYR A 251 2.77 -16.51 -4.25
C TYR A 251 2.13 -17.08 -5.51
N GLU A 252 1.25 -18.08 -5.34
CA GLU A 252 0.59 -18.78 -6.44
C GLU A 252 -0.26 -17.86 -7.31
N LYS A 253 -0.78 -16.77 -6.72
CA LYS A 253 -1.65 -15.79 -7.38
C LYS A 253 -0.87 -14.72 -8.15
N VAL A 254 0.39 -14.47 -7.79
CA VAL A 254 1.18 -13.36 -8.36
C VAL A 254 2.38 -13.80 -9.21
N LYS A 255 2.85 -15.04 -9.09
CA LYS A 255 4.13 -15.51 -9.69
C LYS A 255 4.27 -15.28 -11.21
N ASP A 256 3.17 -15.34 -11.96
CA ASP A 256 3.16 -15.24 -13.42
C ASP A 256 2.78 -13.82 -13.92
N ARG A 257 2.78 -12.82 -13.03
CA ARG A 257 2.39 -11.44 -13.36
C ARG A 257 3.60 -10.53 -13.50
N ASP A 258 3.52 -9.58 -14.42
CA ASP A 258 4.54 -8.52 -14.53
C ASP A 258 4.54 -7.61 -13.30
N TYR A 259 3.35 -7.31 -12.78
CA TYR A 259 3.16 -6.54 -11.56
C TYR A 259 1.80 -6.80 -10.91
N PHE A 260 1.69 -6.41 -9.64
CA PHE A 260 0.45 -6.34 -8.89
C PHE A 260 0.46 -5.10 -7.98
N TYR A 261 -0.69 -4.75 -7.42
CA TYR A 261 -0.82 -3.69 -6.42
C TYR A 261 -1.01 -4.28 -5.03
N LEU A 262 -0.19 -3.85 -4.08
CA LEU A 262 -0.34 -4.16 -2.67
C LEU A 262 -1.04 -2.99 -1.97
N ILE A 263 -2.16 -3.28 -1.32
CA ILE A 263 -2.95 -2.34 -0.54
C ILE A 263 -2.61 -2.52 0.94
N ASP A 264 -2.24 -1.43 1.62
CA ASP A 264 -2.09 -1.45 3.08
C ASP A 264 -3.48 -1.54 3.73
N VAL A 265 -3.59 -2.43 4.69
CA VAL A 265 -4.81 -2.78 5.43
C VAL A 265 -4.52 -2.82 6.94
N MET A 266 -3.52 -2.04 7.36
CA MET A 266 -3.16 -1.81 8.77
C MET A 266 -2.73 -3.08 9.52
N ILE A 267 -2.19 -4.07 8.83
CA ILE A 267 -1.57 -5.23 9.51
C ILE A 267 -0.35 -4.73 10.31
N PRO A 268 -0.25 -5.03 11.62
CA PRO A 268 0.87 -4.59 12.44
C PRO A 268 2.20 -5.21 12.00
N GLU A 269 3.28 -4.44 12.13
CA GLU A 269 4.66 -4.87 11.84
C GLU A 269 5.01 -6.18 12.55
N LYS A 270 4.54 -6.34 13.80
CA LYS A 270 4.76 -7.55 14.60
C LYS A 270 4.31 -8.83 13.90
N ILE A 271 3.21 -8.80 13.15
CA ILE A 271 2.74 -9.96 12.39
C ILE A 271 3.67 -10.20 11.19
N TYR A 272 4.05 -9.16 10.44
CA TYR A 272 5.02 -9.28 9.35
C TYR A 272 6.34 -9.92 9.82
N CYS A 273 6.89 -9.46 10.95
CA CYS A 273 8.11 -10.03 11.52
C CYS A 273 7.99 -11.53 11.86
N GLN A 274 6.81 -12.01 12.31
CA GLN A 274 6.60 -13.44 12.61
C GLN A 274 6.75 -14.32 11.37
N TYR A 275 6.38 -13.81 10.20
CA TYR A 275 6.48 -14.52 8.92
C TYR A 275 7.70 -14.12 8.10
N LYS A 276 8.65 -13.36 8.70
CA LYS A 276 9.85 -12.82 8.02
C LYS A 276 9.49 -12.00 6.77
N LEU A 277 8.39 -11.26 6.86
CA LEU A 277 7.92 -10.38 5.80
C LEU A 277 8.36 -8.94 6.08
N THR A 278 8.55 -8.16 5.02
CA THR A 278 8.85 -6.73 5.11
C THR A 278 7.57 -5.93 4.84
N ARG A 279 7.10 -5.10 5.77
CA ARG A 279 5.98 -4.21 5.49
C ARG A 279 6.40 -3.10 4.53
N LEU A 280 5.76 -3.02 3.36
CA LEU A 280 6.08 -2.00 2.36
C LEU A 280 5.34 -0.66 2.56
N GLY A 281 5.56 0.01 3.69
CA GLY A 281 5.20 1.43 3.94
C GLY A 281 3.70 1.78 3.81
N MET A 282 3.32 2.99 4.26
CA MET A 282 1.92 3.43 4.42
C MET A 282 1.26 4.01 3.16
N ARG A 283 1.77 3.71 1.95
CA ARG A 283 1.13 4.22 0.73
C ARG A 283 -0.18 3.46 0.49
N PRO A 284 -1.25 4.13 0.04
CA PRO A 284 -2.55 3.47 -0.18
C PRO A 284 -2.47 2.23 -1.09
N ALA A 285 -1.68 2.32 -2.15
CA ALA A 285 -1.40 1.22 -3.06
C ALA A 285 0.05 1.31 -3.53
N LYS A 286 0.76 0.19 -3.56
CA LYS A 286 2.11 0.10 -4.10
C LYS A 286 2.16 -0.90 -5.24
N LYS A 287 2.68 -0.47 -6.40
CA LYS A 287 2.95 -1.36 -7.53
C LYS A 287 4.21 -2.18 -7.26
N ILE A 288 4.12 -3.50 -7.37
CA ILE A 288 5.20 -4.45 -7.06
C ILE A 288 5.38 -5.39 -8.25
N LYS A 289 6.63 -5.75 -8.57
CA LYS A 289 6.97 -6.80 -9.53
C LYS A 289 7.29 -8.09 -8.75
N PRO A 290 6.70 -9.26 -9.03
CA PRO A 290 6.94 -10.48 -8.26
C PRO A 290 8.39 -10.99 -8.22
N ASN A 291 9.20 -10.67 -9.24
CA ASN A 291 10.57 -11.17 -9.43
C ASN A 291 11.65 -10.06 -9.36
N ALA A 292 11.36 -8.93 -8.69
CA ALA A 292 12.31 -7.81 -8.58
C ALA A 292 13.33 -7.99 -7.45
#